data_AF-A0A936U1A8-F1
#
_entry.id   AF-A0A936U1A8-F1
#
_cell.length_a   1.000
_cell.length_b   1.000
_cell.length_c   1.000
_cell.angle_alpha   90.00
_cell.angle_beta   90.00
_cell.angle_gamma   90.00
#
_symmetry.space_group_name_H-M   'P 1'
#
loop_
_entity.id
_entity.type
_entity.pdbx_description
1 polymer ?
#
loop_
_entity_poly.entity_id
_entity_poly.type
_entity_poly.pdbx_seq_one_letter_code
_entity_poly.pdbx_strand_id
1 'polypeptide(L)'
;MEVIPAQHGHGALSWLMGPVAGVYLAHPDEPSVYVTSDTVLSLGVSEAITRLRPDVILAPAGAANMGLGGDILFSIDELVALCTSRRGSWCSTTWRPLTTARRRGRGCGRG
;
A
#
# COMPACT_ATOMS: atom_id res chain seq x y z
N MET A 1 12.04 -8.60 -12.04
CA MET A 1 11.74 -8.23 -10.63
C MET A 1 12.66 -7.08 -10.25
N GLU A 2 12.13 -6.10 -9.54
CA GLU A 2 12.89 -4.93 -9.06
C GLU A 2 12.55 -4.65 -7.59
N VAL A 3 13.57 -4.34 -6.77
CA VAL A 3 13.40 -3.95 -5.37
C VAL A 3 13.45 -2.43 -5.28
N ILE A 4 12.43 -1.84 -4.66
CA ILE A 4 12.23 -0.39 -4.63
C ILE A 4 12.37 0.09 -3.18
N PRO A 5 13.31 1.02 -2.89
CA PRO A 5 13.42 1.63 -1.57
C PRO A 5 12.10 2.27 -1.13
N ALA A 6 11.72 2.03 0.12
CA ALA A 6 10.49 2.55 0.72
C ALA A 6 10.80 3.10 2.13
N GLN A 7 9.82 3.76 2.77
CA GLN A 7 10.01 4.42 4.06
C GLN A 7 8.88 4.08 5.03
N HIS A 8 9.21 3.48 6.17
CA HIS A 8 8.23 3.17 7.20
C HIS A 8 8.02 4.37 8.13
N GLY A 9 7.11 5.27 7.74
CA GLY A 9 6.83 6.51 8.45
C GLY A 9 7.58 7.72 7.92
N HIS A 10 7.27 8.89 8.49
CA HIS A 10 7.79 10.18 8.06
C HIS A 10 8.94 10.69 8.95
N GLY A 11 9.89 11.40 8.35
CA GLY A 11 10.95 12.11 9.08
C GLY A 11 11.73 11.23 10.05
N ALA A 12 11.88 11.68 11.30
CA ALA A 12 12.63 10.94 12.34
C ALA A 12 12.02 9.57 12.65
N LEU A 13 10.71 9.40 12.45
CA LEU A 13 10.05 8.12 12.68
C LEU A 13 10.49 7.06 11.67
N SER A 14 10.74 7.47 10.41
CA SER A 14 11.28 6.55 9.39
C SER A 14 12.67 6.02 9.76
N TRP A 15 13.50 6.85 10.40
CA TRP A 15 14.81 6.42 10.87
C TRP A 15 14.70 5.40 12.01
N LEU A 16 13.76 5.61 12.94
CA LEU A 16 13.52 4.70 14.05
C LEU A 16 12.95 3.34 13.61
N MET A 17 12.07 3.34 12.60
CA MET A 17 11.43 2.14 12.07
C MET A 17 12.36 1.28 11.19
N GLY A 18 13.46 1.86 10.70
CA GLY A 18 14.45 1.17 9.89
C GLY A 18 14.08 1.06 8.40
N PRO A 19 14.99 0.50 7.59
CA PRO A 19 14.80 0.42 6.14
C PRO A 19 13.73 -0.61 5.77
N VAL A 20 12.90 -0.26 4.80
CA VAL A 20 11.93 -1.16 4.17
C VAL A 20 12.05 -1.04 2.66
N ALA A 21 11.59 -2.05 1.94
CA ALA A 21 11.58 -2.05 0.49
C ALA A 21 10.31 -2.72 -0.04
N GLY A 22 9.78 -2.17 -1.13
CA GLY A 22 8.75 -2.81 -1.94
C GLY A 22 9.36 -3.66 -3.05
N VAL A 23 8.52 -4.48 -3.69
CA VAL A 23 8.93 -5.34 -4.81
C VAL A 23 7.98 -5.18 -5.99
N TYR A 24 8.56 -4.99 -7.18
CA TYR A 24 7.86 -5.02 -8.44
C TYR A 24 8.11 -6.33 -9.18
N LEU A 25 7.02 -6.96 -9.61
CA LEU A 25 6.99 -8.21 -10.36
C LEU A 25 6.33 -7.96 -11.71
N ALA A 26 6.97 -8.42 -12.78
CA ALA A 26 6.46 -8.32 -14.14
C ALA A 26 6.84 -9.56 -14.93
N HIS A 27 5.91 -10.03 -15.73
CA HIS A 27 6.07 -11.11 -16.71
C HIS A 27 5.33 -10.70 -18.00
N PRO A 28 5.84 -11.05 -19.20
CA PRO A 28 5.22 -10.61 -20.46
C PRO A 28 3.75 -11.03 -20.62
N ASP A 29 3.38 -12.20 -20.08
CA ASP A 29 2.06 -12.80 -20.25
C ASP A 29 1.11 -12.60 -19.05
N GLU A 30 1.53 -11.89 -18.00
CA GLU A 30 0.75 -11.70 -16.77
C GLU A 30 0.71 -10.22 -16.35
N PRO A 31 -0.33 -9.78 -15.61
CA PRO A 31 -0.37 -8.42 -15.06
C PRO A 31 0.82 -8.13 -14.16
N SER A 32 1.38 -6.93 -14.30
CA SER A 32 2.46 -6.47 -13.43
C SER A 32 1.93 -6.04 -12.05
N VAL A 33 2.67 -6.39 -11.00
CA VAL A 33 2.25 -6.16 -9.61
C VAL A 33 3.35 -5.41 -8.86
N TYR A 34 2.96 -4.36 -8.14
CA TYR A 34 3.83 -3.67 -7.19
C TYR A 34 3.32 -3.86 -5.77
N VAL A 35 4.14 -4.46 -4.91
CA VAL A 35 3.89 -4.57 -3.47
C VAL A 35 4.72 -3.51 -2.76
N THR A 36 4.06 -2.52 -2.15
CA THR A 36 4.75 -1.33 -1.59
C THR A 36 5.49 -1.61 -0.28
N SER A 37 5.16 -2.72 0.40
CA SER A 37 5.56 -3.01 1.78
C SER A 37 4.93 -2.04 2.79
N ASP A 38 5.39 -2.11 4.05
CA ASP A 38 4.96 -1.28 5.17
C ASP A 38 5.59 0.12 5.05
N THR A 39 4.95 0.99 4.27
CA THR A 39 5.48 2.30 3.91
C THR A 39 4.41 3.39 3.95
N VAL A 40 4.87 4.64 4.05
CA VAL A 40 4.11 5.85 3.68
C VAL A 40 4.29 6.14 2.18
N LEU A 41 3.63 7.18 1.64
CA LEU A 41 3.83 7.59 0.25
C LEU A 41 5.18 8.31 0.08
N SER A 42 6.25 7.53 0.09
CA SER A 42 7.62 8.03 -0.07
C SER A 42 7.94 8.41 -1.53
N LEU A 43 9.04 9.14 -1.70
CA LEU A 43 9.55 9.50 -3.03
C LEU A 43 9.86 8.26 -3.87
N GLY A 44 10.54 7.25 -3.31
CA GLY A 44 10.89 6.03 -4.03
C GLY A 44 9.67 5.22 -4.51
N VAL A 45 8.63 5.17 -3.68
CA VAL A 45 7.33 4.57 -4.05
C VAL A 45 6.67 5.36 -5.18
N SER A 46 6.62 6.68 -5.06
CA SER A 46 6.00 7.56 -6.07
C SER A 46 6.70 7.47 -7.43
N GLU A 47 8.04 7.54 -7.43
CA GLU A 47 8.87 7.41 -8.63
C GLU A 47 8.70 6.04 -9.29
N ALA A 48 8.66 4.96 -8.49
CA ALA A 48 8.45 3.62 -9.02
C ALA A 48 7.07 3.47 -9.67
N ILE A 49 6.01 4.00 -9.07
CA ILE A 49 4.66 3.95 -9.65
C ILE A 49 4.63 4.70 -10.99
N THR A 50 5.22 5.90 -11.05
CA THR A 50 5.28 6.69 -12.29
C THR A 50 6.11 6.01 -13.37
N ARG A 51 7.28 5.45 -13.03
CA ARG A 51 8.19 4.81 -13.98
C ARG A 51 7.70 3.46 -14.47
N LEU A 52 7.26 2.59 -13.56
CA LEU A 52 6.94 1.19 -13.84
C LEU A 52 5.48 0.99 -14.28
N ARG A 53 4.58 1.89 -13.88
CA ARG A 53 3.14 1.86 -14.21
C ARG A 53 2.49 0.48 -13.95
N PRO A 54 2.61 -0.08 -12.73
CA PRO A 54 2.14 -1.42 -12.40
C PRO A 54 0.63 -1.58 -12.55
N ASP A 55 0.18 -2.71 -13.12
CA ASP A 55 -1.25 -3.03 -13.31
C ASP A 55 -2.01 -3.12 -11.99
N VAL A 56 -1.37 -3.72 -10.99
CA VAL A 56 -1.90 -3.87 -9.63
C VAL A 56 -0.93 -3.27 -8.62
N ILE A 57 -1.46 -2.52 -7.65
CA ILE A 57 -0.69 -2.01 -6.51
C ILE A 57 -1.29 -2.61 -5.23
N LEU A 58 -0.44 -3.26 -4.44
CA LEU A 58 -0.78 -3.76 -3.11
C LEU A 58 -0.15 -2.82 -2.07
N ALA A 59 -1.01 -2.05 -1.39
CA ALA A 59 -0.62 -1.09 -0.36
C ALA A 59 -1.35 -1.37 0.97
N PRO A 60 -0.69 -1.21 2.13
CA PRO A 60 -1.32 -1.40 3.43
C PRO A 60 -2.34 -0.29 3.73
N ALA A 61 -3.52 -0.67 4.24
CA ALA A 61 -4.67 0.23 4.46
C ALA A 61 -4.84 0.73 5.89
N GLY A 62 -3.96 0.29 6.79
CA GLY A 62 -4.23 0.34 8.22
C GLY A 62 -4.20 1.75 8.82
N ALA A 63 -3.61 2.73 8.10
CA ALA A 63 -3.29 4.06 8.62
C ALA A 63 -2.68 3.99 10.03
N ALA A 64 -1.80 3.00 10.24
CA ALA A 64 -1.16 2.81 11.54
C ALA A 64 -0.32 4.06 11.87
N ASN A 65 -0.43 4.53 13.10
CA ASN A 65 0.23 5.74 13.56
C ASN A 65 0.78 5.57 14.98
N MET A 66 1.72 6.45 15.32
CA MET A 66 2.37 6.50 16.63
C MET A 66 1.92 7.73 17.43
N GLY A 67 0.65 8.15 17.28
CA GLY A 67 0.11 9.34 17.92
C GLY A 67 0.83 10.62 17.47
N LEU A 68 1.52 11.30 18.39
CA LEU A 68 2.29 12.52 18.10
C LEU A 68 3.41 12.30 17.06
N GLY A 69 3.82 11.04 16.82
CA GLY A 69 4.79 10.69 15.79
C GLY A 69 4.23 10.69 14.35
N GLY A 70 2.91 10.75 14.20
CA GLY A 70 2.25 10.66 12.89
C GLY A 70 2.15 9.25 12.33
N ASP A 71 1.81 9.17 11.05
CA ASP A 71 1.56 7.91 10.34
C ASP A 71 2.86 7.17 10.01
N ILE A 72 2.86 5.85 10.26
CA ILE A 72 3.94 4.92 9.91
C ILE A 72 3.65 4.14 8.62
N LEU A 73 2.38 4.07 8.24
CA LEU A 73 1.91 3.50 6.97
C LEU A 73 1.17 4.58 6.19
N PHE A 74 0.77 4.28 4.96
CA PHE A 74 -0.10 5.18 4.19
C PHE A 74 -1.27 5.71 5.02
N SER A 75 -1.39 7.03 5.06
CA SER A 75 -2.59 7.72 5.52
C SER A 75 -3.74 7.49 4.55
N ILE A 76 -4.97 7.78 4.97
CA ILE A 76 -6.14 7.70 4.07
C ILE A 76 -5.97 8.64 2.87
N ASP A 77 -5.46 9.85 3.11
CA ASP A 77 -5.25 10.83 2.04
C ASP A 77 -4.18 10.38 1.05
N GLU A 78 -3.11 9.73 1.55
CA GLU A 78 -2.09 9.14 0.70
C GLU A 78 -2.63 7.96 -0.11
N LEU A 79 -3.51 7.12 0.46
CA LEU A 79 -4.18 6.04 -0.28
C LEU A 79 -5.11 6.61 -1.37
N VAL A 80 -5.81 7.70 -1.09
CA VAL A 80 -6.63 8.40 -2.08
C VAL A 80 -5.75 9.00 -3.18
N ALA A 81 -4.65 9.66 -2.83
CA ALA A 81 -3.68 10.17 -3.78
C ALA A 81 -3.10 9.05 -4.66
N LEU A 82 -2.75 7.92 -4.05
CA LEU A 82 -2.28 6.72 -4.74
C LEU A 82 -3.33 6.21 -5.75
N CYS A 83 -4.58 6.02 -5.32
CA CYS A 83 -5.68 5.56 -6.18
C CYS A 83 -6.00 6.55 -7.31
N THR A 84 -5.88 7.85 -7.06
CA THR A 84 -6.20 8.89 -8.05
C THR A 84 -5.06 9.18 -9.02
N SER A 85 -3.81 8.90 -8.64
CA SER A 85 -2.63 9.07 -9.48
C SER A 85 -2.68 8.26 -10.78
N ARG A 86 -3.48 7.18 -10.83
CA ARG A 86 -3.54 6.29 -12.00
C ARG A 86 -4.95 5.74 -12.24
N ARG A 87 -5.55 6.12 -13.36
CA ARG A 87 -6.79 5.53 -13.86
C ARG A 87 -6.50 4.12 -14.40
N GLY A 88 -7.13 3.09 -13.83
CA GLY A 88 -7.07 1.71 -14.34
C GLY A 88 -6.21 0.73 -13.53
N SER A 89 -5.44 1.18 -12.54
CA SER A 89 -4.80 0.27 -11.59
C SER A 89 -5.77 -0.12 -10.48
N TRP A 90 -5.87 -1.42 -10.22
CA TRP A 90 -6.65 -1.94 -9.09
C TRP A 90 -5.81 -1.84 -7.82
N CYS A 91 -6.30 -1.09 -6.83
CA CYS A 91 -5.66 -0.93 -5.52
C CYS A 91 -6.43 -1.80 -4.51
N SER A 92 -5.79 -2.85 -4.00
CA SER A 92 -6.35 -3.65 -2.91
C SER A 92 -5.67 -3.26 -1.61
N THR A 93 -6.47 -2.85 -0.64
CA THR A 93 -6.01 -2.39 0.67
C THR A 93 -6.46 -3.40 1.72
N THR A 94 -5.56 -4.30 2.13
CA THR A 94 -5.87 -5.32 3.14
C THR A 94 -5.28 -4.95 4.50
N TRP A 95 -6.13 -4.45 5.40
CA TRP A 95 -5.94 -4.57 6.84
C TRP A 95 -7.31 -4.68 7.52
N ARG A 96 -7.58 -5.83 8.15
CA ARG A 96 -8.74 -6.02 9.05
C ARG A 96 -8.19 -6.01 10.48
N PRO A 97 -8.59 -5.07 11.35
CA PRO A 97 -8.26 -5.20 12.77
C PRO A 97 -8.89 -6.48 13.31
N LEU A 98 -8.10 -7.26 14.05
CA LEU A 98 -8.50 -8.55 14.65
C LEU A 98 -9.66 -8.41 15.68
N THR A 99 -10.15 -7.21 15.96
CA THR A 99 -11.11 -6.94 17.04
C THR A 99 -12.60 -7.07 16.67
N THR A 100 -12.96 -7.30 15.40
CA THR A 100 -14.38 -7.55 15.04
C THR A 100 -14.57 -8.78 14.15
N ALA A 101 -14.30 -9.95 14.70
CA ALA A 101 -14.95 -11.19 14.29
C ALA A 101 -16.28 -11.32 15.06
N ARG A 102 -17.35 -10.66 14.58
CA ARG A 102 -18.71 -10.98 15.03
C ARG A 102 -19.62 -11.21 13.80
N ARG A 103 -19.81 -12.50 13.50
CA ARG A 103 -20.81 -13.17 12.66
C ARG A 103 -21.38 -12.38 11.46
N ARG A 104 -20.90 -12.70 10.25
CA ARG A 104 -21.76 -12.65 9.04
C ARG A 104 -22.38 -14.02 8.82
N GLY A 105 -23.70 -14.08 8.97
CA GLY A 105 -24.52 -15.15 8.42
C GLY A 105 -25.79 -14.52 7.88
N ARG A 106 -25.83 -14.30 6.56
CA ARG A 106 -27.02 -14.31 5.68
C ARG A 106 -26.53 -14.01 4.26
N GLY A 107 -26.76 -14.98 3.38
CA GLY A 107 -26.29 -14.99 2.00
C GLY A 107 -27.09 -14.06 1.08
N CYS A 108 -26.58 -13.90 -0.13
CA CYS A 108 -27.31 -13.29 -1.23
C CYS A 108 -27.30 -14.28 -2.39
N GLY A 109 -28.49 -14.82 -2.68
CA GLY A 109 -28.74 -15.63 -3.87
C GLY A 109 -28.73 -14.76 -5.12
N ARG A 110 -28.33 -15.38 -6.23
CA ARG A 110 -28.34 -14.81 -7.57
C ARG A 110 -29.80 -14.62 -8.01
N GLY A 111 -30.07 -13.47 -8.62
CA GLY A 111 -31.25 -13.15 -9.41
C GLY A 111 -30.81 -12.27 -10.57
#